data_AF-A0A969RG94-F1
#
_entry.id   AF-A0A969RG94-F1
#
_cell.length_a   1.000
_cell.length_b   1.000
_cell.length_c   1.000
_cell.angle_alpha   90.00
_cell.angle_beta   90.00
_cell.angle_gamma   90.00
#
_symmetry.space_group_name_H-M   'P 1'
#
loop_
_entity.id
_entity.type
_entity.pdbx_description
1 polymer ?
#
loop_
_entity_poly.entity_id
_entity_poly.type
_entity_poly.pdbx_seq_one_letter_code
_entity_poly.pdbx_strand_id
1 'polypeptide(L)'
;MNQHFIGAIEAIEEFGMATQYSITQFPSNTLNTGDELSLSGSNNLVWRDGTKVKLYNGSKTIQLDDNGSDLAISGNLVAWAADDDLLLYNGDKTTELINKKSRDVQLAGNKLVWSSATIGTNGVQKDEIYYYNGEKTVQLTSGGNDTDPHLASDHTAFLDSSKNVRLYHIPTGNTRTISANGNNADIQIEGNFVVWRSIAADDIFLYNITTGATLNLSSFIPNNSGNSAPQLSGGNIVWTGSDGSDQDVYLYNIATGITNKLTNNSTKDEGVKISGNTVAWIGNDGNDSEIYVYDVATKTTTQMTNNTINEANLRLAGSSMAWVGLKNSTSGDVYLATLTTESASTTTLPDSVANIKLTGFRNVDVTGNSANNTITGNVGKNALKGLGGNDYLIGGYGKDALLGGEGDDALLGGGRSDTLTGEAGRDLFVFDINGQFRRSIMGTDDITDFKKGDDRVVLDRTTFTKLGDGALSFKTVLSAKEAETNSALITYVRSTGMLYYNENGLGNGFGKGGKFADLANNASLAAADFLVQA
;
A
#
# COMPACT_ATOMS: atom_id res chain seq x y z
N MET A 1 -22.51 -10.23 -31.18
CA MET A 1 -21.20 -9.56 -30.97
C MET A 1 -21.41 -8.05 -30.82
N ASN A 2 -22.36 -7.64 -29.97
CA ASN A 2 -22.83 -6.25 -29.82
C ASN A 2 -22.62 -5.81 -28.36
N GLN A 3 -21.92 -4.69 -28.20
CA GLN A 3 -22.05 -3.71 -27.11
C GLN A 3 -21.77 -4.09 -25.64
N HIS A 4 -21.05 -5.18 -25.34
CA HIS A 4 -20.61 -5.47 -23.95
C HIS A 4 -19.10 -5.30 -23.68
N PHE A 5 -18.31 -4.87 -24.66
CA PHE A 5 -16.87 -4.63 -24.49
C PHE A 5 -16.49 -3.22 -24.02
N ILE A 6 -17.46 -2.31 -23.81
CA ILE A 6 -17.18 -0.92 -23.44
C ILE A 6 -18.11 -0.51 -22.30
N GLY A 7 -17.63 -0.63 -21.07
CA GLY A 7 -18.40 -0.25 -19.90
C GLY A 7 -17.67 -0.42 -18.58
N ALA A 8 -16.34 -0.28 -18.55
CA ALA A 8 -15.63 -0.31 -17.27
C ALA A 8 -14.24 0.33 -17.29
N ILE A 9 -13.92 1.23 -18.23
CA ILE A 9 -12.57 1.81 -18.29
C ILE A 9 -12.65 3.28 -18.71
N GLU A 10 -12.67 4.16 -17.71
CA GLU A 10 -12.17 5.53 -17.84
C GLU A 10 -11.19 5.74 -16.67
N ALA A 11 -10.01 6.30 -17.00
CA ALA A 11 -8.88 6.65 -16.12
C ALA A 11 -7.72 5.63 -15.96
N ILE A 12 -7.17 5.07 -17.04
CA ILE A 12 -5.83 4.43 -16.98
C ILE A 12 -4.80 5.33 -17.63
N GLU A 13 -4.07 6.11 -16.84
CA GLU A 13 -2.76 6.60 -17.30
C GLU A 13 -1.65 6.58 -16.24
N GLU A 14 -1.85 6.13 -15.00
CA GLU A 14 -0.73 6.20 -14.02
C GLU A 14 -0.53 4.98 -13.09
N PHE A 15 -1.49 4.04 -12.99
CA PHE A 15 -1.41 2.97 -11.96
C PHE A 15 -1.50 1.52 -12.43
N GLY A 16 -1.85 1.21 -13.69
CA GLY A 16 -2.12 -0.18 -14.08
C GLY A 16 -3.17 -0.90 -13.20
N MET A 17 -3.98 -0.15 -12.43
CA MET A 17 -4.91 -0.66 -11.40
C MET A 17 -6.14 0.26 -11.19
N ALA A 18 -6.54 1.02 -12.22
CA ALA A 18 -7.55 2.07 -12.07
C ALA A 18 -9.00 1.61 -11.81
N THR A 19 -9.27 0.31 -11.68
CA THR A 19 -10.64 -0.19 -11.47
C THR A 19 -10.92 -0.74 -10.07
N GLN A 20 -9.93 -0.91 -9.17
CA GLN A 20 -10.13 -1.64 -7.89
C GLN A 20 -9.87 -0.85 -6.61
N TYR A 21 -9.38 0.39 -6.70
CA TYR A 21 -9.24 1.32 -5.58
C TYR A 21 -9.82 2.68 -5.91
N SER A 22 -10.39 3.37 -4.91
CA SER A 22 -10.47 4.83 -4.98
C SER A 22 -9.11 5.38 -4.56
N ILE A 23 -8.20 5.50 -5.54
CA ILE A 23 -6.97 6.27 -5.39
C ILE A 23 -7.25 7.68 -5.89
N THR A 24 -7.07 8.66 -5.02
CA THR A 24 -7.06 10.06 -5.40
C THR A 24 -5.63 10.53 -5.52
N GLN A 25 -5.26 11.04 -6.68
CA GLN A 25 -3.97 11.67 -6.93
C GLN A 25 -4.08 13.18 -6.74
N PHE A 26 -3.07 13.76 -6.10
CA PHE A 26 -2.88 15.20 -5.96
C PHE A 26 -1.56 15.59 -6.64
N PRO A 27 -1.62 16.06 -7.90
CA PRO A 27 -0.42 16.41 -8.64
C PRO A 27 0.38 17.52 -7.96
N SER A 28 1.70 17.35 -7.91
CA SER A 28 2.66 18.41 -7.58
C SER A 28 3.89 18.31 -8.48
N ASN A 29 4.59 19.43 -8.60
CA ASN A 29 5.89 19.50 -9.26
C ASN A 29 7.03 19.77 -8.29
N THR A 30 6.73 19.92 -7.00
CA THR A 30 7.69 20.35 -5.96
C THR A 30 7.81 19.38 -4.79
N LEU A 31 6.91 18.40 -4.70
CA LEU A 31 6.93 17.40 -3.63
C LEU A 31 8.15 16.49 -3.72
N ASN A 32 8.82 16.27 -2.60
CA ASN A 32 9.96 15.38 -2.49
C ASN A 32 9.94 14.61 -1.16
N THR A 33 10.93 13.77 -0.92
CA THR A 33 11.02 12.95 0.31
C THR A 33 11.09 13.76 1.59
N GLY A 34 11.52 15.02 1.53
CA GLY A 34 11.54 15.93 2.68
C GLY A 34 10.19 16.53 3.03
N ASP A 35 9.15 16.35 2.21
CA ASP A 35 7.81 16.87 2.50
C ASP A 35 7.03 15.97 3.47
N GLU A 36 6.23 16.61 4.32
CA GLU A 36 5.51 15.94 5.39
C GLU A 36 4.09 15.57 4.97
N LEU A 37 3.66 14.37 5.35
CA LEU A 37 2.29 13.89 5.19
C LEU A 37 1.75 13.51 6.57
N SER A 38 0.47 13.77 6.81
CA SER A 38 -0.26 13.30 7.97
C SER A 38 -1.69 12.94 7.59
N LEU A 39 -2.18 11.82 8.10
CA LEU A 39 -3.41 11.18 7.63
C LEU A 39 -4.33 10.85 8.80
N SER A 40 -5.61 11.14 8.63
CA SER A 40 -6.64 10.66 9.54
C SER A 40 -7.45 9.53 8.92
N GLY A 41 -7.95 8.61 9.75
CA GLY A 41 -8.77 7.48 9.30
C GLY A 41 -10.13 7.84 8.71
N SER A 42 -10.46 9.13 8.62
CA SER A 42 -11.62 9.68 7.91
C SER A 42 -11.30 10.11 6.47
N ASN A 43 -10.23 9.60 5.85
CA ASN A 43 -9.73 10.02 4.53
C ASN A 43 -9.34 11.51 4.43
N ASN A 44 -9.10 12.16 5.57
CA ASN A 44 -8.56 13.52 5.57
C ASN A 44 -7.04 13.46 5.57
N LEU A 45 -6.44 14.19 4.63
CA LEU A 45 -5.00 14.19 4.39
C LEU A 45 -4.49 15.61 4.44
N VAL A 46 -3.50 15.87 5.29
CA VAL A 46 -2.74 17.11 5.28
C VAL A 46 -1.32 16.81 4.81
N TRP A 47 -0.80 17.67 3.94
CA TRP A 47 0.58 17.54 3.48
C TRP A 47 1.21 18.91 3.24
N ARG A 48 2.55 18.92 3.28
CA ARG A 48 3.34 20.06 2.89
C ARG A 48 3.73 19.93 1.42
N ASP A 49 3.60 21.00 0.66
CA ASP A 49 4.07 21.08 -0.72
C ASP A 49 5.00 22.29 -0.86
N GLY A 50 6.30 22.05 -0.70
CA GLY A 50 7.28 23.11 -0.48
C GLY A 50 7.15 23.69 0.93
N THR A 51 6.66 24.93 1.05
CA THR A 51 6.36 25.56 2.35
C THR A 51 4.86 25.55 2.68
N LYS A 52 4.01 25.26 1.68
CA LYS A 52 2.56 25.40 1.77
C LYS A 52 1.93 24.21 2.47
N VAL A 53 0.98 24.47 3.37
CA VAL A 53 0.18 23.43 4.02
C VAL A 53 -1.13 23.26 3.24
N LYS A 54 -1.38 22.05 2.76
CA LYS A 54 -2.59 21.68 2.02
C LYS A 54 -3.37 20.63 2.80
N LEU A 55 -4.69 20.76 2.81
CA LEU A 55 -5.64 19.81 3.41
C LEU A 55 -6.61 19.32 2.34
N TYR A 56 -6.71 18.02 2.17
CA TYR A 56 -7.85 17.36 1.54
C TYR A 56 -8.82 16.88 2.61
N ASN A 57 -10.07 17.35 2.55
CA ASN A 57 -11.10 17.08 3.55
C ASN A 57 -12.16 16.04 3.11
N GLY A 58 -11.78 15.15 2.18
CA GLY A 58 -12.70 14.19 1.56
C GLY A 58 -13.53 14.72 0.39
N SER A 59 -13.51 16.04 0.14
CA SER A 59 -14.27 16.64 -0.98
C SER A 59 -13.46 17.61 -1.83
N LYS A 60 -12.58 18.40 -1.21
CA LYS A 60 -11.76 19.40 -1.89
C LYS A 60 -10.42 19.57 -1.19
N THR A 61 -9.47 20.12 -1.94
CA THR A 61 -8.19 20.58 -1.42
C THR A 61 -8.29 22.04 -1.01
N ILE A 62 -7.78 22.37 0.17
CA ILE A 62 -7.73 23.71 0.75
C ILE A 62 -6.27 24.01 1.09
N GLN A 63 -5.77 25.19 0.72
CA GLN A 63 -4.48 25.67 1.23
C GLN A 63 -4.74 26.33 2.59
N LEU A 64 -4.16 25.77 3.66
CA LEU A 64 -4.34 26.27 5.02
C LEU A 64 -3.32 27.36 5.37
N ASP A 65 -2.09 27.23 4.86
CA ASP A 65 -0.98 28.13 5.16
C ASP A 65 0.06 28.12 4.03
N ASP A 66 0.90 29.14 3.98
CA ASP A 66 2.04 29.28 3.08
C ASP A 66 3.38 28.88 3.74
N ASN A 67 3.42 28.69 5.06
CA ASN A 67 4.63 28.30 5.79
C ASN A 67 4.33 27.42 7.02
N GLY A 68 4.38 26.10 6.86
CA GLY A 68 4.17 25.19 7.98
C GLY A 68 5.02 23.92 7.99
N SER A 69 5.21 23.36 9.18
CA SER A 69 5.86 22.07 9.45
C SER A 69 5.16 21.34 10.61
N ASP A 70 5.62 20.12 10.89
CA ASP A 70 5.15 19.27 11.97
C ASP A 70 3.63 19.06 11.90
N LEU A 71 3.18 18.53 10.76
CA LEU A 71 1.74 18.39 10.47
C LEU A 71 1.08 17.26 11.29
N ALA A 72 -0.01 17.57 11.98
CA ALA A 72 -0.83 16.60 12.69
C ALA A 72 -2.31 16.71 12.31
N ILE A 73 -2.99 15.58 12.15
CA ILE A 73 -4.42 15.54 11.80
C ILE A 73 -5.19 14.46 12.56
N SER A 74 -6.40 14.78 13.00
CA SER A 74 -7.33 13.87 13.68
C SER A 74 -8.77 14.27 13.39
N GLY A 75 -9.49 13.43 12.65
CA GLY A 75 -10.75 13.81 12.05
C GLY A 75 -10.56 15.04 11.15
N ASN A 76 -11.31 16.10 11.42
CA ASN A 76 -11.24 17.37 10.69
C ASN A 76 -10.29 18.40 11.32
N LEU A 77 -9.67 18.08 12.46
CA LEU A 77 -8.75 18.98 13.14
C LEU A 77 -7.36 18.83 12.55
N VAL A 78 -6.76 19.95 12.12
CA VAL A 78 -5.40 19.99 11.58
C VAL A 78 -4.58 20.96 12.41
N ALA A 79 -3.42 20.53 12.88
CA ALA A 79 -2.46 21.36 13.59
C ALA A 79 -1.11 21.36 12.89
N TRP A 80 -0.43 22.49 12.93
CA TRP A 80 0.91 22.64 12.37
C TRP A 80 1.66 23.76 13.08
N ALA A 81 2.98 23.63 13.11
CA ALA A 81 3.88 24.71 13.50
C ALA A 81 4.08 25.65 12.30
N ALA A 82 4.01 26.96 12.53
CA ALA A 82 4.22 27.99 11.52
C ALA A 82 5.07 29.10 12.10
N ASP A 83 6.30 29.27 11.63
CA ASP A 83 7.27 30.24 12.17
C ASP A 83 7.38 30.17 13.71
N ASP A 84 6.83 31.17 14.41
CA ASP A 84 6.83 31.27 15.87
C ASP A 84 5.46 30.92 16.49
N ASP A 85 4.55 30.31 15.74
CA ASP A 85 3.19 29.99 16.16
C ASP A 85 2.88 28.49 16.07
N LEU A 86 1.95 28.03 16.92
CA LEU A 86 1.24 26.77 16.70
C LEU A 86 -0.20 27.07 16.32
N LEU A 87 -0.60 26.61 15.13
CA LEU A 87 -1.91 26.88 14.57
C LEU A 87 -2.80 25.62 14.61
N LEU A 88 -4.10 25.82 14.82
CA LEU A 88 -5.12 24.78 14.80
C LEU A 88 -6.28 25.20 13.89
N TYR A 89 -6.50 24.44 12.82
CA TYR A 89 -7.66 24.54 11.96
C TYR A 89 -8.73 23.54 12.40
N ASN A 90 -9.96 24.02 12.61
CA ASN A 90 -11.05 23.22 13.15
C ASN A 90 -12.09 22.76 12.10
N GLY A 91 -11.84 23.00 10.81
CA GLY A 91 -12.80 22.80 9.71
C GLY A 91 -13.46 24.08 9.21
N ASP A 92 -13.47 25.15 10.02
CA ASP A 92 -14.06 26.44 9.66
C ASP A 92 -13.01 27.56 9.66
N LYS A 93 -12.18 27.62 10.71
CA LYS A 93 -11.19 28.68 10.91
C LYS A 93 -9.91 28.15 11.52
N THR A 94 -8.83 28.88 11.27
CA THR A 94 -7.53 28.69 11.94
C THR A 94 -7.46 29.55 13.19
N THR A 95 -6.98 28.99 14.29
CA THR A 95 -6.76 29.67 15.56
C THR A 95 -5.32 29.44 16.01
N GLU A 96 -4.65 30.49 16.47
CA GLU A 96 -3.35 30.39 17.13
C GLU A 96 -3.53 29.85 18.55
N LEU A 97 -2.86 28.73 18.87
CA LEU A 97 -2.89 28.12 20.20
C LEU A 97 -1.82 28.70 21.13
N ILE A 98 -0.68 29.10 20.56
CA ILE A 98 0.41 29.77 21.27
C ILE A 98 1.31 30.49 20.27
N ASN A 99 1.73 31.71 20.63
CA ASN A 99 2.83 32.43 19.98
C ASN A 99 4.17 31.98 20.57
N LYS A 100 4.54 30.75 20.24
CA LYS A 100 5.85 30.18 20.57
C LYS A 100 6.25 29.19 19.49
N LYS A 101 7.47 29.32 18.97
CA LYS A 101 8.07 28.34 18.05
C LYS A 101 7.85 26.93 18.58
N SER A 102 7.31 26.06 17.73
CA SER A 102 6.82 24.72 18.11
C SER A 102 7.34 23.67 17.12
N ARG A 103 7.41 22.41 17.56
CA ARG A 103 7.76 21.23 16.75
C ARG A 103 7.20 19.96 17.38
N ASP A 104 7.38 18.80 16.73
CA ASP A 104 6.96 17.49 17.25
C ASP A 104 5.46 17.45 17.60
N VAL A 105 4.62 18.04 16.75
CA VAL A 105 3.18 18.18 17.02
C VAL A 105 2.48 16.84 16.89
N GLN A 106 1.72 16.46 17.92
CA GLN A 106 0.90 15.26 17.93
C GLN A 106 -0.55 15.60 18.30
N LEU A 107 -1.50 14.93 17.65
CA LEU A 107 -2.94 15.16 17.82
C LEU A 107 -3.63 13.82 18.06
N ALA A 108 -4.41 13.73 19.14
CA ALA A 108 -5.21 12.55 19.49
C ALA A 108 -6.65 12.98 19.83
N GLY A 109 -7.57 12.78 18.88
CA GLY A 109 -8.92 13.33 18.99
C GLY A 109 -8.88 14.85 18.97
N ASN A 110 -9.41 15.51 20.01
CA ASN A 110 -9.42 16.96 20.15
C ASN A 110 -8.30 17.52 21.05
N LYS A 111 -7.32 16.70 21.40
CA LYS A 111 -6.22 17.06 22.29
C LYS A 111 -4.90 17.08 21.53
N LEU A 112 -4.03 18.03 21.88
CA LEU A 112 -2.70 18.17 21.27
C LEU A 112 -1.61 18.08 22.32
N VAL A 113 -0.46 17.58 21.91
CA VAL A 113 0.80 17.75 22.63
C VAL A 113 1.89 18.16 21.63
N TRP A 114 2.83 18.98 22.06
CA TRP A 114 3.96 19.43 21.24
C TRP A 114 5.13 19.86 22.11
N SER A 115 6.32 19.97 21.51
CA SER A 115 7.47 20.60 22.14
C SER A 115 7.60 22.04 21.64
N SER A 116 7.95 22.96 22.53
CA SER A 116 8.44 24.26 22.07
C SER A 116 9.84 24.11 21.47
N ALA A 117 10.25 25.04 20.62
CA ALA A 117 11.53 25.03 19.91
C ALA A 117 12.38 26.23 20.35
N THR A 118 12.63 26.36 21.65
CA THR A 118 13.14 27.60 22.25
C THR A 118 14.62 27.54 22.60
N ILE A 119 15.33 28.64 22.36
CA ILE A 119 16.71 28.84 22.80
C ILE A 119 16.68 29.71 24.06
N GLY A 120 17.19 29.18 25.17
CA GLY A 120 17.33 29.90 26.42
C GLY A 120 18.29 31.09 26.30
N THR A 121 18.24 32.01 27.26
CA THR A 121 19.07 33.23 27.29
C THR A 121 20.58 32.98 27.31
N ASN A 122 20.99 31.76 27.67
CA ASN A 122 22.38 31.28 27.64
C ASN A 122 22.76 30.56 26.35
N GLY A 123 21.91 30.58 25.32
CA GLY A 123 22.12 29.89 24.04
C GLY A 123 21.84 28.39 24.07
N VAL A 124 21.38 27.84 25.20
CA VAL A 124 21.08 26.40 25.34
C VAL A 124 19.63 26.14 24.96
N GLN A 125 19.38 25.08 24.19
CA GLN A 125 18.02 24.68 23.83
C GLN A 125 17.21 24.31 25.09
N LYS A 126 15.99 24.85 25.16
CA LYS A 126 15.07 24.71 26.29
C LYS A 126 13.68 24.40 25.77
N ASP A 127 13.56 23.26 25.13
CA ASP A 127 12.30 22.76 24.62
C ASP A 127 11.45 22.26 25.81
N GLU A 128 10.18 22.62 25.83
CA GLU A 128 9.24 22.33 26.91
C GLU A 128 7.99 21.70 26.30
N ILE A 129 7.36 20.77 27.02
CA ILE A 129 6.16 20.10 26.55
C ILE A 129 4.92 20.91 26.91
N TYR A 130 4.08 21.15 25.91
CA TYR A 130 2.79 21.81 26.05
C TYR A 130 1.66 20.85 25.64
N TYR A 131 0.50 21.06 26.25
CA TYR A 131 -0.69 20.25 26.02
C TYR A 131 -1.92 21.15 25.87
N TYR A 132 -2.71 20.90 24.82
CA TYR A 132 -4.00 21.54 24.61
C TYR A 132 -5.10 20.56 24.94
N ASN A 133 -5.97 20.91 25.89
CA ASN A 133 -7.02 20.03 26.39
C ASN A 133 -8.35 20.11 25.61
N GLY A 134 -8.40 20.88 24.52
CA GLY A 134 -9.63 21.21 23.78
C GLY A 134 -10.21 22.59 24.13
N GLU A 135 -9.71 23.24 25.18
CA GLU A 135 -10.18 24.56 25.63
C GLU A 135 -9.02 25.55 25.81
N LYS A 136 -7.91 25.09 26.39
CA LYS A 136 -6.74 25.91 26.72
C LYS A 136 -5.43 25.13 26.61
N THR A 137 -4.37 25.89 26.41
CA THR A 137 -2.98 25.42 26.44
C THR A 137 -2.47 25.36 27.88
N VAL A 138 -1.76 24.29 28.23
CA VAL A 138 -1.12 24.04 29.52
C VAL A 138 0.32 23.62 29.27
N GLN A 139 1.26 24.28 29.96
CA GLN A 139 2.65 23.84 29.99
C GLN A 139 2.81 22.66 30.96
N LEU A 140 3.35 21.53 30.48
CA LEU A 140 3.54 20.32 31.27
C LEU A 140 4.93 20.23 31.91
N THR A 141 5.95 20.73 31.22
CA THR A 141 7.35 20.69 31.70
C THR A 141 7.98 22.08 31.69
N SER A 142 9.00 22.28 32.53
CA SER A 142 9.71 23.55 32.63
C SER A 142 11.20 23.34 32.82
N GLY A 143 12.03 24.05 32.05
CA GLY A 143 13.47 24.15 32.31
C GLY A 143 14.35 22.99 31.83
N GLY A 144 13.83 22.09 30.99
CA GLY A 144 14.57 21.02 30.30
C GLY A 144 14.74 21.26 28.80
N ASN A 145 15.27 20.26 28.09
CA ASN A 145 15.22 20.14 26.63
C ASN A 145 14.37 18.91 26.28
N ASP A 146 13.07 19.05 26.49
CA ASP A 146 12.09 17.98 26.36
C ASP A 146 11.50 17.96 24.94
N THR A 147 11.56 16.82 24.26
CA THR A 147 11.22 16.67 22.83
C THR A 147 10.40 15.41 22.55
N ASP A 148 9.87 15.28 21.33
CA ASP A 148 9.19 14.07 20.85
C ASP A 148 8.03 13.59 21.77
N PRO A 149 7.08 14.48 22.13
CA PRO A 149 5.97 14.08 22.97
C PRO A 149 4.93 13.29 22.18
N HIS A 150 4.50 12.15 22.71
CA HIS A 150 3.37 11.38 22.20
C HIS A 150 2.23 11.36 23.20
N LEU A 151 0.99 11.32 22.71
CA LEU A 151 -0.21 11.47 23.52
C LEU A 151 -1.09 10.21 23.53
N ALA A 152 -1.45 9.77 24.71
CA ALA A 152 -2.56 8.83 24.95
C ALA A 152 -3.67 9.52 25.76
N SER A 153 -4.71 8.78 26.13
CA SER A 153 -5.93 9.32 26.77
C SER A 153 -5.67 10.26 27.96
N ASP A 154 -4.77 9.84 28.85
CA ASP A 154 -4.48 10.43 30.17
C ASP A 154 -2.98 10.56 30.45
N HIS A 155 -2.14 10.16 29.49
CA HIS A 155 -0.69 10.19 29.60
C HIS A 155 -0.06 10.86 28.39
N THR A 156 1.11 11.46 28.60
CA THR A 156 2.05 11.76 27.53
C THR A 156 3.41 11.16 27.86
N ALA A 157 4.07 10.60 26.85
CA ALA A 157 5.46 10.16 26.92
C ALA A 157 6.33 11.11 26.10
N PHE A 158 7.54 11.43 26.56
CA PHE A 158 8.45 12.35 25.87
C PHE A 158 9.92 12.02 26.21
N LEU A 159 10.85 12.62 25.48
CA LEU A 159 12.29 12.49 25.72
C LEU A 159 12.78 13.69 26.53
N ASP A 160 13.51 13.46 27.63
CA ASP A 160 14.18 14.55 28.37
C ASP A 160 15.51 14.98 27.71
N SER A 161 16.22 15.92 28.36
CA SER A 161 17.53 16.42 27.89
C SER A 161 18.59 15.33 27.69
N SER A 162 18.51 14.22 28.42
CA SER A 162 19.40 13.06 28.27
C SER A 162 18.81 11.98 27.35
N LYS A 163 17.67 12.30 26.70
CA LYS A 163 16.88 11.40 25.88
C LYS A 163 16.44 10.15 26.64
N ASN A 164 16.15 10.28 27.94
CA ASN A 164 15.41 9.26 28.66
C ASN A 164 13.92 9.37 28.33
N VAL A 165 13.23 8.25 28.29
CA VAL A 165 11.78 8.23 28.11
C VAL A 165 11.11 8.57 29.45
N ARG A 166 10.40 9.69 29.46
CA ARG A 166 9.61 10.21 30.58
C ARG A 166 8.15 9.92 30.33
N LEU A 167 7.42 9.52 31.37
CA LEU A 167 5.97 9.35 31.34
C LEU A 167 5.32 10.35 32.30
N TYR A 168 4.44 11.18 31.77
CA TYR A 168 3.68 12.20 32.50
C TYR A 168 2.21 11.79 32.56
N HIS A 169 1.64 11.77 33.76
CA HIS A 169 0.21 11.55 33.97
C HIS A 169 -0.51 12.90 34.00
N ILE A 170 -1.30 13.17 32.96
CA ILE A 170 -1.90 14.50 32.70
C ILE A 170 -2.77 14.98 33.87
N PRO A 171 -3.67 14.16 34.45
CA PRO A 171 -4.54 14.61 35.53
C PRO A 171 -3.82 14.98 36.84
N THR A 172 -2.72 14.29 37.18
CA THR A 172 -2.05 14.51 38.47
C THR A 172 -0.75 15.31 38.37
N GLY A 173 -0.23 15.52 37.17
CA GLY A 173 1.07 16.14 36.92
C GLY A 173 2.27 15.29 37.34
N ASN A 174 2.05 14.01 37.66
CA ASN A 174 3.13 13.12 38.10
C ASN A 174 3.98 12.73 36.91
N THR A 175 5.31 12.82 37.05
CA THR A 175 6.25 12.40 36.01
C THR A 175 7.24 11.39 36.55
N ARG A 176 7.51 10.33 35.78
CA ARG A 176 8.55 9.33 36.08
C ARG A 176 9.37 8.97 34.85
N THR A 177 10.61 8.54 35.05
CA THR A 177 11.44 7.97 33.98
C THR A 177 11.14 6.48 33.86
N ILE A 178 10.96 5.99 32.62
CA ILE A 178 10.62 4.58 32.34
C ILE A 178 11.70 3.83 31.54
N SER A 179 12.62 4.55 30.89
CA SER A 179 13.81 3.94 30.28
C SER A 179 14.92 3.75 31.31
N ALA A 180 15.72 2.69 31.15
CA ALA A 180 16.86 2.42 32.04
C ALA A 180 18.07 3.32 31.75
N ASN A 181 18.26 3.70 30.48
CA ASN A 181 19.37 4.52 30.00
C ASN A 181 18.84 5.67 29.13
N GLY A 182 19.71 6.65 28.85
CA GLY A 182 19.46 7.74 27.90
C GLY A 182 19.68 7.34 26.43
N ASN A 183 19.63 8.33 25.54
CA ASN A 183 19.77 8.16 24.08
C ASN A 183 18.71 7.24 23.44
N ASN A 184 17.44 7.53 23.72
CA ASN A 184 16.28 6.89 23.10
C ASN A 184 15.65 7.79 22.04
N ALA A 185 14.83 7.19 21.17
CA ALA A 185 14.09 7.87 20.10
C ALA A 185 12.82 7.09 19.72
N ASP A 186 12.03 7.67 18.82
CA ASP A 186 10.89 7.04 18.17
C ASP A 186 9.86 6.52 19.18
N ILE A 187 9.45 7.38 20.12
CA ILE A 187 8.46 7.01 21.14
C ILE A 187 7.11 6.77 20.45
N GLN A 188 6.33 5.82 20.94
CA GLN A 188 4.89 5.74 20.68
C GLN A 188 4.16 5.40 21.97
N ILE A 189 2.92 5.85 22.11
CA ILE A 189 2.06 5.54 23.26
C ILE A 189 0.63 5.29 22.81
N GLU A 190 0.04 4.17 23.26
CA GLU A 190 -1.36 3.86 23.04
C GLU A 190 -1.90 3.10 24.26
N GLY A 191 -3.01 3.60 24.81
CA GLY A 191 -3.62 3.03 26.01
C GLY A 191 -2.60 2.93 27.15
N ASN A 192 -2.35 1.69 27.60
CA ASN A 192 -1.45 1.39 28.72
C ASN A 192 -0.02 1.02 28.30
N PHE A 193 0.36 1.25 27.04
CA PHE A 193 1.63 0.80 26.50
C PHE A 193 2.43 1.96 25.92
N VAL A 194 3.73 1.96 26.24
CA VAL A 194 4.73 2.84 25.61
C VAL A 194 5.74 1.95 24.91
N VAL A 195 6.07 2.26 23.66
CA VAL A 195 7.19 1.64 22.94
C VAL A 195 8.20 2.71 22.55
N TRP A 196 9.48 2.36 22.51
CA TRP A 196 10.53 3.24 22.03
C TRP A 196 11.71 2.43 21.50
N ARG A 197 12.57 3.11 20.75
CA ARG A 197 13.89 2.60 20.39
C ARG A 197 14.96 3.12 21.34
N SER A 198 15.82 2.24 21.83
CA SER A 198 17.10 2.63 22.42
C SER A 198 18.17 2.67 21.34
N ILE A 199 18.69 3.86 21.03
CA ILE A 199 19.77 4.00 20.03
C ILE A 199 21.06 3.37 20.56
N ALA A 200 21.32 3.50 21.86
CA ALA A 200 22.54 2.98 22.48
C ALA A 200 22.57 1.44 22.51
N ALA A 201 21.43 0.79 22.72
CA ALA A 201 21.33 -0.67 22.73
C ALA A 201 20.94 -1.27 21.38
N ASP A 202 20.50 -0.44 20.42
CA ASP A 202 19.92 -0.88 19.15
C ASP A 202 18.73 -1.83 19.34
N ASP A 203 17.88 -1.54 20.33
CA ASP A 203 16.80 -2.40 20.79
C ASP A 203 15.45 -1.66 20.82
N ILE A 204 14.36 -2.40 20.64
CA ILE A 204 12.98 -1.94 20.82
C ILE A 204 12.47 -2.40 22.18
N PHE A 205 11.96 -1.47 22.98
CA PHE A 205 11.43 -1.74 24.31
C PHE A 205 9.94 -1.44 24.39
N LEU A 206 9.22 -2.30 25.11
CA LEU A 206 7.81 -2.14 25.48
C LEU A 206 7.70 -1.94 26.99
N TYR A 207 6.97 -0.91 27.41
CA TYR A 207 6.63 -0.64 28.81
C TYR A 207 5.12 -0.70 29.02
N ASN A 208 4.69 -1.41 30.06
CA ASN A 208 3.31 -1.46 30.49
C ASN A 208 3.10 -0.50 31.67
N ILE A 209 2.31 0.55 31.46
CA ILE A 209 2.06 1.64 32.42
C ILE A 209 1.45 1.13 33.72
N THR A 210 0.52 0.17 33.63
CA THR A 210 -0.25 -0.37 34.75
C THR A 210 0.63 -1.26 35.65
N THR A 211 1.44 -2.13 35.06
CA THR A 211 2.26 -3.10 35.80
C THR A 211 3.65 -2.56 36.15
N GLY A 212 4.13 -1.56 35.41
CA GLY A 212 5.50 -1.06 35.50
C GLY A 212 6.55 -1.99 34.89
N ALA A 213 6.13 -3.03 34.16
CA ALA A 213 7.04 -3.98 33.53
C ALA A 213 7.60 -3.42 32.21
N THR A 214 8.90 -3.68 31.97
CA THR A 214 9.59 -3.38 30.71
C THR A 214 10.03 -4.68 30.05
N LEU A 215 9.83 -4.79 28.74
CA LEU A 215 10.23 -5.92 27.91
C LEU A 215 11.11 -5.45 26.75
N ASN A 216 12.21 -6.16 26.48
CA ASN A 216 13.04 -5.96 25.29
C ASN A 216 12.50 -6.86 24.16
N LEU A 217 11.83 -6.28 23.17
CA LEU A 217 11.24 -7.02 22.04
C LEU A 217 12.31 -7.52 21.06
N SER A 218 13.37 -6.75 20.89
CA SER A 218 14.50 -7.06 20.02
C SER A 218 15.27 -8.31 20.46
N SER A 219 15.22 -8.65 21.75
CA SER A 219 15.83 -9.87 22.29
C SER A 219 15.23 -11.18 21.76
N PHE A 220 14.06 -11.12 21.12
CA PHE A 220 13.42 -12.29 20.48
C PHE A 220 13.93 -12.56 19.06
N ILE A 221 14.75 -11.68 18.50
CA ILE A 221 15.27 -11.78 17.13
C ILE A 221 16.74 -12.21 17.17
N PRO A 222 17.12 -13.34 16.54
CA PRO A 222 18.53 -13.73 16.40
C PRO A 222 19.31 -12.74 15.52
N ASN A 223 20.58 -12.46 15.87
CA ASN A 223 21.49 -11.58 15.11
C ASN A 223 20.91 -10.18 14.83
N ASN A 224 20.06 -9.70 15.73
CA ASN A 224 19.32 -8.47 15.53
C ASN A 224 20.22 -7.22 15.53
N SER A 225 20.02 -6.35 14.54
CA SER A 225 20.66 -5.04 14.45
C SER A 225 19.83 -4.08 13.62
N GLY A 226 20.15 -2.79 13.63
CA GLY A 226 19.52 -1.77 12.81
C GLY A 226 18.04 -1.59 13.12
N ASN A 227 17.63 -1.77 14.38
CA ASN A 227 16.25 -1.60 14.80
C ASN A 227 15.86 -0.13 14.67
N SER A 228 14.69 0.15 14.11
CA SER A 228 14.23 1.52 13.88
C SER A 228 12.71 1.65 13.79
N ALA A 229 12.25 2.87 14.05
CA ALA A 229 10.88 3.33 13.80
C ALA A 229 9.77 2.38 14.30
N PRO A 230 9.78 1.97 15.59
CA PRO A 230 8.68 1.21 16.15
C PRO A 230 7.36 1.99 16.00
N GLN A 231 6.29 1.27 15.71
CA GLN A 231 4.93 1.77 15.63
C GLN A 231 4.04 0.91 16.52
N LEU A 232 3.01 1.50 17.13
CA LEU A 232 2.09 0.84 18.05
C LEU A 232 0.66 1.13 17.59
N SER A 233 -0.13 0.08 17.35
CA SER A 233 -1.57 0.23 17.13
C SER A 233 -2.36 -1.01 17.51
N GLY A 234 -3.46 -0.86 18.24
CA GLY A 234 -4.43 -1.93 18.47
C GLY A 234 -3.86 -3.16 19.20
N GLY A 235 -2.84 -2.97 20.04
CA GLY A 235 -2.14 -4.05 20.74
C GLY A 235 -1.09 -4.79 19.90
N ASN A 236 -0.77 -4.27 18.71
CA ASN A 236 0.30 -4.75 17.85
C ASN A 236 1.43 -3.73 17.79
N ILE A 237 2.67 -4.21 17.74
CA ILE A 237 3.88 -3.39 17.61
C ILE A 237 4.61 -3.85 16.36
N VAL A 238 4.96 -2.93 15.48
CA VAL A 238 5.80 -3.22 14.30
C VAL A 238 7.04 -2.36 14.30
N TRP A 239 8.12 -2.88 13.75
CA TRP A 239 9.37 -2.15 13.57
C TRP A 239 10.17 -2.76 12.42
N THR A 240 11.15 -2.02 11.96
CA THR A 240 12.15 -2.51 11.00
C THR A 240 13.41 -2.89 11.75
N GLY A 241 14.03 -4.01 11.36
CA GLY A 241 15.28 -4.51 11.95
C GLY A 241 15.98 -5.45 10.97
N SER A 242 17.21 -5.84 11.25
CA SER A 242 18.01 -6.74 10.41
C SER A 242 18.45 -7.95 11.18
N ASP A 243 18.39 -9.14 10.58
CA ASP A 243 18.98 -10.37 11.10
C ASP A 243 20.32 -10.74 10.44
N GLY A 244 20.93 -9.79 9.71
CA GLY A 244 22.29 -9.88 9.16
C GLY A 244 22.39 -9.89 7.63
N SER A 245 21.27 -9.90 6.89
CA SER A 245 21.26 -9.77 5.42
C SER A 245 20.76 -8.41 4.94
N ASP A 246 19.59 -8.00 5.42
CA ASP A 246 18.83 -6.84 4.96
C ASP A 246 17.88 -6.34 6.06
N GLN A 247 17.12 -5.27 5.79
CA GLN A 247 16.11 -4.77 6.74
C GLN A 247 14.77 -5.44 6.45
N ASP A 248 14.22 -6.07 7.48
CA ASP A 248 12.93 -6.74 7.48
C ASP A 248 11.94 -6.07 8.42
N VAL A 249 10.66 -6.35 8.20
CA VAL A 249 9.56 -5.92 9.07
C VAL A 249 9.25 -7.00 10.10
N TYR A 250 9.18 -6.61 11.37
CA TYR A 250 8.79 -7.46 12.48
C TYR A 250 7.47 -7.00 13.10
N LEU A 251 6.69 -7.94 13.62
CA LEU A 251 5.41 -7.72 14.27
C LEU A 251 5.36 -8.48 15.60
N TYR A 252 5.15 -7.77 16.70
CA TYR A 252 4.87 -8.33 18.02
C TYR A 252 3.42 -8.08 18.42
N ASN A 253 2.72 -9.13 18.83
CA ASN A 253 1.37 -9.01 19.40
C ASN A 253 1.43 -9.07 20.93
N ILE A 254 0.94 -8.02 21.59
CA ILE A 254 1.02 -7.88 23.06
C ILE A 254 0.19 -8.94 23.77
N ALA A 255 -0.98 -9.30 23.23
CA ALA A 255 -1.89 -10.23 23.87
C ALA A 255 -1.36 -11.68 23.82
N THR A 256 -0.74 -12.08 22.71
CA THR A 256 -0.20 -13.45 22.55
C THR A 256 1.27 -13.55 22.98
N GLY A 257 2.00 -12.43 23.05
CA GLY A 257 3.43 -12.41 23.32
C GLY A 257 4.29 -12.99 22.20
N ILE A 258 3.79 -13.01 20.96
CA ILE A 258 4.46 -13.64 19.80
C ILE A 258 5.07 -12.56 18.92
N THR A 259 6.34 -12.75 18.54
CA THR A 259 7.03 -11.99 17.48
C THR A 259 7.02 -12.78 16.17
N ASN A 260 6.60 -12.16 15.08
CA ASN A 260 6.67 -12.70 13.73
C ASN A 260 7.57 -11.82 12.87
N LYS A 261 8.41 -12.44 12.04
CA LYS A 261 9.13 -11.80 10.95
C LYS A 261 8.20 -11.79 9.72
N LEU A 262 7.78 -10.61 9.26
CA LEU A 262 6.79 -10.44 8.18
C LEU A 262 7.42 -10.47 6.79
N THR A 263 8.63 -9.95 6.66
CA THR A 263 9.42 -10.00 5.43
C THR A 263 10.69 -10.79 5.68
N ASN A 264 11.16 -11.51 4.67
CA ASN A 264 12.37 -12.34 4.72
C ASN A 264 12.88 -12.53 3.29
N ASN A 265 12.88 -11.43 2.54
CA ASN A 265 13.34 -11.40 1.16
C ASN A 265 14.85 -11.07 1.17
N SER A 266 15.37 -10.49 0.10
CA SER A 266 16.77 -10.04 0.04
C SER A 266 16.86 -8.56 -0.28
N THR A 267 15.76 -7.85 -0.07
CA THR A 267 15.57 -6.47 -0.47
C THR A 267 15.15 -5.64 0.75
N LYS A 268 15.47 -4.36 0.72
CA LYS A 268 15.26 -3.51 1.88
C LYS A 268 13.76 -3.26 2.08
N ASP A 269 13.23 -3.59 3.25
CA ASP A 269 11.89 -3.21 3.70
C ASP A 269 11.98 -2.13 4.80
N GLU A 270 11.35 -0.98 4.56
CA GLU A 270 11.42 0.16 5.45
C GLU A 270 10.10 0.95 5.57
N GLY A 271 10.10 2.00 6.39
CA GLY A 271 8.98 2.94 6.46
C GLY A 271 7.70 2.36 7.07
N VAL A 272 7.79 1.24 7.79
CA VAL A 272 6.63 0.49 8.31
C VAL A 272 5.64 1.39 9.07
N LYS A 273 4.35 1.14 8.86
CA LYS A 273 3.20 1.74 9.53
C LYS A 273 2.21 0.66 9.94
N ILE A 274 1.45 0.90 11.00
CA ILE A 274 0.38 0.01 11.44
C ILE A 274 -0.85 0.81 11.83
N SER A 275 -2.03 0.29 11.50
CA SER A 275 -3.29 0.75 12.06
C SER A 275 -4.21 -0.45 12.29
N GLY A 276 -4.50 -0.74 13.56
CA GLY A 276 -5.26 -1.93 13.97
C GLY A 276 -4.62 -3.23 13.49
N ASN A 277 -5.27 -3.90 12.54
CA ASN A 277 -4.83 -5.17 11.94
C ASN A 277 -4.14 -5.02 10.58
N THR A 278 -3.89 -3.79 10.12
CA THR A 278 -3.24 -3.55 8.84
C THR A 278 -1.83 -3.02 9.08
N VAL A 279 -0.84 -3.70 8.54
CA VAL A 279 0.56 -3.25 8.50
C VAL A 279 0.87 -2.88 7.06
N ALA A 280 1.57 -1.78 6.84
CA ALA A 280 2.05 -1.42 5.51
C ALA A 280 3.51 -0.97 5.58
N TRP A 281 4.29 -1.25 4.55
CA TRP A 281 5.69 -0.85 4.45
C TRP A 281 6.06 -0.55 3.01
N ILE A 282 7.23 0.07 2.84
CA ILE A 282 7.85 0.27 1.53
C ILE A 282 8.93 -0.80 1.40
N GLY A 283 8.81 -1.68 0.41
CA GLY A 283 9.79 -2.72 0.09
C GLY A 283 10.35 -2.49 -1.32
N ASN A 284 11.58 -2.92 -1.58
CA ASN A 284 12.16 -2.82 -2.92
C ASN A 284 11.95 -4.15 -3.69
N ASP A 285 11.36 -4.14 -4.88
CA ASP A 285 11.17 -5.37 -5.69
C ASP A 285 12.41 -5.79 -6.50
N GLY A 286 13.49 -5.01 -6.44
CA GLY A 286 14.71 -5.14 -7.23
C GLY A 286 14.89 -4.06 -8.29
N ASN A 287 13.87 -3.23 -8.56
CA ASN A 287 13.94 -2.11 -9.53
C ASN A 287 13.64 -0.76 -8.87
N ASP A 288 12.53 -0.68 -8.15
CA ASP A 288 12.07 0.52 -7.46
C ASP A 288 11.49 0.16 -6.07
N SER A 289 10.86 1.13 -5.40
CA SER A 289 10.36 0.98 -4.04
C SER A 289 8.84 0.98 -4.07
N GLU A 290 8.23 -0.10 -3.61
CA GLU A 290 6.80 -0.35 -3.66
C GLU A 290 6.15 -0.48 -2.29
N ILE A 291 4.85 -0.23 -2.21
CA ILE A 291 4.07 -0.38 -1.00
C ILE A 291 3.53 -1.80 -0.92
N TYR A 292 3.76 -2.44 0.22
CA TYR A 292 3.21 -3.72 0.58
C TYR A 292 2.29 -3.57 1.79
N VAL A 293 1.22 -4.35 1.82
CA VAL A 293 0.23 -4.36 2.89
C VAL A 293 0.07 -5.78 3.42
N TYR A 294 0.17 -5.92 4.73
CA TYR A 294 -0.06 -7.16 5.45
C TYR A 294 -1.28 -7.05 6.35
N ASP A 295 -2.15 -8.05 6.26
CA ASP A 295 -3.27 -8.21 7.16
C ASP A 295 -2.91 -9.15 8.31
N VAL A 296 -2.92 -8.63 9.53
CA VAL A 296 -2.58 -9.37 10.76
C VAL A 296 -3.55 -10.51 11.04
N ALA A 297 -4.82 -10.37 10.66
CA ALA A 297 -5.85 -11.37 10.94
C ALA A 297 -5.76 -12.56 9.97
N THR A 298 -5.55 -12.30 8.68
CA THR A 298 -5.46 -13.36 7.66
C THR A 298 -4.03 -13.83 7.39
N LYS A 299 -3.03 -13.11 7.89
CA LYS A 299 -1.59 -13.33 7.66
C LYS A 299 -1.20 -13.30 6.18
N THR A 300 -1.82 -12.41 5.42
CA THR A 300 -1.60 -12.29 3.98
C THR A 300 -0.88 -10.98 3.66
N THR A 301 0.15 -11.06 2.82
CA THR A 301 0.85 -9.90 2.25
C THR A 301 0.38 -9.68 0.81
N THR A 302 0.08 -8.43 0.49
CA THR A 302 -0.31 -7.97 -0.84
C THR A 302 0.59 -6.80 -1.25
N GLN A 303 1.18 -6.87 -2.44
CA GLN A 303 1.88 -5.74 -3.02
C GLN A 303 0.86 -4.76 -3.62
N MET A 304 0.77 -3.55 -3.06
CA MET A 304 -0.21 -2.54 -3.45
C MET A 304 0.23 -1.67 -4.62
N THR A 305 1.52 -1.34 -4.72
CA THR A 305 2.06 -0.60 -5.87
C THR A 305 3.10 -1.46 -6.57
N ASN A 306 3.22 -1.32 -7.89
CA ASN A 306 4.17 -2.08 -8.71
C ASN A 306 4.28 -1.39 -10.07
N ASN A 307 4.74 -0.14 -10.03
CA ASN A 307 4.83 0.71 -11.19
C ASN A 307 6.32 0.94 -11.51
N THR A 308 6.74 2.14 -11.89
CA THR A 308 8.17 2.46 -12.11
C THR A 308 8.58 3.72 -11.34
N ILE A 309 7.78 4.09 -10.36
CA ILE A 309 7.81 5.32 -9.57
C ILE A 309 8.10 4.88 -8.14
N ASN A 310 9.17 5.40 -7.55
CA ASN A 310 9.50 5.06 -6.17
C ASN A 310 8.45 5.64 -5.22
N GLU A 311 7.91 4.79 -4.35
CA GLU A 311 7.03 5.21 -3.27
C GLU A 311 7.80 5.62 -2.01
N ALA A 312 7.34 6.70 -1.37
CA ALA A 312 7.94 7.30 -0.19
C ALA A 312 6.88 7.89 0.76
N ASN A 313 7.30 8.26 1.97
CA ASN A 313 6.50 9.00 2.95
C ASN A 313 5.14 8.35 3.28
N LEU A 314 5.12 7.03 3.38
CA LEU A 314 3.94 6.23 3.71
C LEU A 314 3.28 6.67 5.03
N ARG A 315 1.95 6.77 5.02
CA ARG A 315 1.07 7.01 6.17
C ARG A 315 -0.11 6.06 6.11
N LEU A 316 -0.50 5.52 7.27
CA LEU A 316 -1.61 4.59 7.42
C LEU A 316 -2.43 5.00 8.65
N ALA A 317 -3.73 5.17 8.48
CA ALA A 317 -4.65 5.50 9.58
C ALA A 317 -6.02 4.90 9.29
N GLY A 318 -6.49 4.00 10.16
CA GLY A 318 -7.72 3.24 9.95
C GLY A 318 -7.70 2.50 8.61
N SER A 319 -8.71 2.79 7.78
CA SER A 319 -8.84 2.27 6.42
C SER A 319 -8.27 3.23 5.35
N SER A 320 -7.45 4.20 5.73
CA SER A 320 -6.90 5.19 4.81
C SER A 320 -5.39 5.00 4.72
N MET A 321 -4.84 5.11 3.51
CA MET A 321 -3.41 5.11 3.29
C MET A 321 -3.00 6.25 2.36
N ALA A 322 -1.89 6.91 2.65
CA ALA A 322 -1.36 7.96 1.79
C ALA A 322 0.15 7.83 1.64
N TRP A 323 0.66 8.23 0.47
CA TRP A 323 2.08 8.18 0.15
C TRP A 323 2.44 9.20 -0.92
N VAL A 324 3.74 9.37 -1.15
CA VAL A 324 4.29 10.16 -2.26
C VAL A 324 4.84 9.20 -3.30
N GLY A 325 4.41 9.32 -4.55
CA GLY A 325 5.07 8.67 -5.68
C GLY A 325 6.04 9.63 -6.34
N LEU A 326 7.33 9.31 -6.30
CA LEU A 326 8.42 10.18 -6.76
C LEU A 326 8.67 10.02 -8.26
N LYS A 327 8.33 11.05 -9.03
CA LYS A 327 8.68 11.16 -10.46
C LYS A 327 10.20 11.30 -10.65
N ASN A 328 10.86 11.96 -9.69
CA ASN A 328 12.31 12.09 -9.58
C ASN A 328 12.68 12.53 -8.15
N SER A 329 13.96 12.81 -7.89
CA SER A 329 14.45 13.20 -6.57
C SER A 329 13.90 14.52 -6.03
N THR A 330 13.27 15.34 -6.86
CA THR A 330 12.79 16.70 -6.51
C THR A 330 11.31 16.93 -6.77
N SER A 331 10.60 15.91 -7.26
CA SER A 331 9.21 16.04 -7.69
C SER A 331 8.48 14.71 -7.57
N GLY A 332 7.24 14.77 -7.11
CA GLY A 332 6.35 13.64 -6.92
C GLY A 332 4.91 14.11 -6.73
N ASP A 333 4.01 13.15 -6.64
CA ASP A 333 2.59 13.39 -6.38
C ASP A 333 2.16 12.72 -5.10
N VAL A 334 1.12 13.25 -4.45
CA VAL A 334 0.50 12.58 -3.30
C VAL A 334 -0.60 11.66 -3.79
N TYR A 335 -0.66 10.47 -3.21
CA TYR A 335 -1.71 9.50 -3.42
C TYR A 335 -2.44 9.24 -2.11
N LEU A 336 -3.76 9.11 -2.19
CA LEU A 336 -4.63 8.72 -1.10
C LEU A 336 -5.47 7.53 -1.54
N ALA A 337 -5.32 6.39 -0.88
CA ALA A 337 -6.12 5.20 -1.08
C ALA A 337 -7.04 4.94 0.12
N THR A 338 -8.25 4.47 -0.16
CA THR A 338 -9.10 3.83 0.85
C THR A 338 -8.92 2.32 0.79
N LEU A 339 -8.42 1.74 1.88
CA LEU A 339 -8.33 0.32 2.17
C LEU A 339 -9.72 -0.18 2.59
N THR A 340 -10.56 -0.56 1.64
CA THR A 340 -11.88 -1.12 1.97
C THR A 340 -11.69 -2.46 2.71
N THR A 341 -12.29 -2.53 3.90
CA THR A 341 -12.36 -3.74 4.74
C THR A 341 -13.67 -4.51 4.51
N GLU A 342 -14.43 -4.15 3.46
CA GLU A 342 -15.63 -4.89 3.09
C GLU A 342 -15.23 -6.29 2.65
N SER A 343 -15.29 -7.17 3.64
CA SER A 343 -15.19 -8.60 3.52
C SER A 343 -16.38 -9.04 2.68
N ALA A 344 -16.19 -9.17 1.37
CA ALA A 344 -16.66 -10.42 0.82
C ALA A 344 -15.80 -11.49 1.50
N SER A 345 -16.37 -12.18 2.48
CA SER A 345 -15.88 -13.52 2.80
C SER A 345 -16.05 -14.38 1.55
N THR A 346 -15.39 -15.53 1.47
CA THR A 346 -15.63 -16.47 0.38
C THR A 346 -17.15 -16.67 0.23
N THR A 347 -17.71 -16.27 -0.92
CA THR A 347 -19.16 -16.18 -1.08
C THR A 347 -19.61 -16.91 -2.33
N THR A 348 -20.66 -17.72 -2.17
CA THR A 348 -21.44 -18.22 -3.30
C THR A 348 -22.54 -17.21 -3.59
N LEU A 349 -22.62 -16.72 -4.82
CA LEU A 349 -23.66 -15.79 -5.22
C LEU A 349 -25.03 -16.46 -5.08
N PRO A 350 -25.98 -15.86 -4.36
CA PRO A 350 -27.36 -16.32 -4.39
C PRO A 350 -27.88 -16.30 -5.84
N ASP A 351 -28.83 -17.18 -6.18
CA ASP A 351 -29.38 -17.31 -7.54
C ASP A 351 -29.90 -15.99 -8.16
N SER A 352 -30.23 -14.99 -7.33
CA SER A 352 -30.71 -13.67 -7.76
C SER A 352 -29.61 -12.66 -8.06
N VAL A 353 -28.34 -12.98 -7.80
CA VAL A 353 -27.20 -12.07 -7.98
C VAL A 353 -26.38 -12.54 -9.17
N ALA A 354 -26.29 -11.68 -10.19
CA ALA A 354 -25.52 -11.94 -11.40
C ALA A 354 -24.25 -11.10 -11.49
N ASN A 355 -24.05 -10.10 -10.62
CA ASN A 355 -22.90 -9.20 -10.72
C ASN A 355 -22.30 -8.96 -9.34
N ILE A 356 -20.99 -9.15 -9.22
CA ILE A 356 -20.23 -8.81 -8.02
C ILE A 356 -18.89 -8.20 -8.42
N LYS A 357 -18.50 -7.17 -7.68
CA LYS A 357 -17.17 -6.55 -7.79
C LYS A 357 -16.56 -6.49 -6.41
N LEU A 358 -15.49 -7.25 -6.21
CA LEU A 358 -14.70 -7.21 -4.99
C LEU A 358 -13.90 -5.92 -4.94
N THR A 359 -13.64 -5.46 -3.72
CA THR A 359 -12.73 -4.34 -3.46
C THR A 359 -11.74 -4.74 -2.36
N GLY A 360 -10.75 -3.89 -2.09
CA GLY A 360 -9.79 -4.13 -1.03
C GLY A 360 -8.65 -5.07 -1.45
N PHE A 361 -7.83 -5.48 -0.48
CA PHE A 361 -6.55 -6.14 -0.72
C PHE A 361 -6.47 -7.58 -0.21
N ARG A 362 -7.55 -8.07 0.38
CA ARG A 362 -7.63 -9.42 0.94
C ARG A 362 -7.85 -10.43 -0.17
N ASN A 363 -7.26 -11.62 0.00
CA ASN A 363 -7.59 -12.78 -0.81
C ASN A 363 -9.04 -13.18 -0.55
N VAL A 364 -9.86 -13.14 -1.59
CA VAL A 364 -11.30 -13.42 -1.49
C VAL A 364 -11.71 -14.27 -2.66
N ASP A 365 -12.41 -15.37 -2.39
CA ASP A 365 -12.91 -16.25 -3.43
C ASP A 365 -14.40 -15.98 -3.69
N VAL A 366 -14.82 -16.16 -4.94
CA VAL A 366 -16.22 -16.04 -5.33
C VAL A 366 -16.61 -17.26 -6.13
N THR A 367 -17.76 -17.82 -5.80
CA THR A 367 -18.44 -18.82 -6.62
C THR A 367 -19.73 -18.20 -7.14
N GLY A 368 -19.93 -18.25 -8.45
CA GLY A 368 -21.13 -17.84 -9.14
C GLY A 368 -22.31 -18.79 -8.90
N ASN A 369 -23.23 -18.82 -9.85
CA ASN A 369 -24.43 -19.66 -9.86
C ASN A 369 -24.70 -20.16 -11.28
N SER A 370 -25.89 -20.69 -11.55
CA SER A 370 -26.23 -21.24 -12.87
C SER A 370 -26.72 -20.20 -13.89
N ALA A 371 -26.58 -18.91 -13.59
CA ALA A 371 -26.93 -17.81 -14.48
C ALA A 371 -25.66 -17.09 -14.94
N ASN A 372 -25.74 -16.39 -16.06
CA ASN A 372 -24.64 -15.56 -16.56
C ASN A 372 -24.19 -14.55 -15.47
N ASN A 373 -22.97 -14.68 -15.01
CA ASN A 373 -22.38 -13.89 -13.95
C ASN A 373 -21.29 -12.96 -14.47
N THR A 374 -21.20 -11.76 -13.89
CA THR A 374 -20.04 -10.88 -14.00
C THR A 374 -19.36 -10.83 -12.63
N ILE A 375 -18.19 -11.45 -12.53
CA ILE A 375 -17.43 -11.53 -11.28
C ILE A 375 -16.12 -10.78 -11.49
N THR A 376 -15.94 -9.67 -10.78
CA THR A 376 -14.67 -8.95 -10.73
C THR A 376 -14.02 -9.15 -9.37
N GLY A 377 -12.82 -9.72 -9.35
CA GLY A 377 -11.98 -9.87 -8.17
C GLY A 377 -11.41 -8.54 -7.69
N ASN A 378 -10.47 -8.60 -6.75
CA ASN A 378 -9.78 -7.44 -6.18
C ASN A 378 -8.27 -7.56 -6.43
N VAL A 379 -7.43 -6.86 -5.68
CA VAL A 379 -5.97 -6.99 -5.88
C VAL A 379 -5.34 -8.20 -5.17
N GLY A 380 -6.11 -8.81 -4.27
CA GLY A 380 -5.68 -10.00 -3.56
C GLY A 380 -5.72 -11.19 -4.52
N LYS A 381 -5.15 -12.32 -4.10
CA LYS A 381 -5.34 -13.57 -4.82
C LYS A 381 -6.79 -14.02 -4.69
N ASN A 382 -7.48 -14.19 -5.81
CA ASN A 382 -8.87 -14.61 -5.90
C ASN A 382 -9.00 -15.99 -6.58
N ALA A 383 -9.85 -16.86 -6.05
CA ALA A 383 -10.41 -17.97 -6.81
C ALA A 383 -11.84 -17.62 -7.26
N LEU A 384 -12.03 -17.42 -8.56
CA LEU A 384 -13.31 -17.05 -9.16
C LEU A 384 -13.86 -18.24 -9.94
N LYS A 385 -15.11 -18.63 -9.68
CA LYS A 385 -15.80 -19.71 -10.38
C LYS A 385 -17.10 -19.20 -10.96
N GLY A 386 -17.35 -19.34 -12.25
CA GLY A 386 -18.61 -18.97 -12.90
C GLY A 386 -19.74 -19.96 -12.61
N LEU A 387 -19.41 -21.26 -12.71
CA LEU A 387 -20.31 -22.42 -12.61
C LEU A 387 -21.12 -22.70 -13.87
N GLY A 388 -22.25 -22.02 -14.10
CA GLY A 388 -23.07 -22.31 -15.26
C GLY A 388 -23.69 -21.05 -15.84
N GLY A 389 -23.87 -21.03 -17.16
CA GLY A 389 -24.22 -19.81 -17.88
C GLY A 389 -23.00 -19.22 -18.57
N ASN A 390 -23.17 -18.13 -19.30
CA ASN A 390 -22.07 -17.48 -20.00
C ASN A 390 -21.50 -16.36 -19.12
N ASP A 391 -20.36 -16.61 -18.52
CA ASP A 391 -19.80 -15.81 -17.44
C ASP A 391 -18.68 -14.87 -17.92
N TYR A 392 -18.51 -13.77 -17.19
CA TYR A 392 -17.41 -12.83 -17.34
C TYR A 392 -16.62 -12.76 -16.03
N LEU A 393 -15.44 -13.34 -16.01
CA LEU A 393 -14.57 -13.43 -14.85
C LEU A 393 -13.35 -12.53 -15.04
N ILE A 394 -13.14 -11.60 -14.11
CA ILE A 394 -11.99 -10.68 -14.09
C ILE A 394 -11.24 -10.92 -12.78
N GLY A 395 -10.03 -11.45 -12.83
CA GLY A 395 -9.21 -11.77 -11.65
C GLY A 395 -8.83 -10.50 -10.88
N GLY A 396 -8.11 -9.60 -11.52
CA GLY A 396 -7.63 -8.38 -10.88
C GLY A 396 -6.12 -8.27 -11.00
N TYR A 397 -5.44 -7.96 -9.90
CA TYR A 397 -3.97 -7.86 -9.89
C TYR A 397 -3.29 -9.05 -9.20
N GLY A 398 -4.04 -9.85 -8.42
CA GLY A 398 -3.51 -10.97 -7.67
C GLY A 398 -3.05 -12.12 -8.56
N LYS A 399 -2.48 -13.18 -7.97
CA LYS A 399 -2.28 -14.44 -8.70
C LYS A 399 -3.55 -15.26 -8.62
N ASP A 400 -4.40 -15.10 -9.61
CA ASP A 400 -5.79 -15.52 -9.56
C ASP A 400 -6.01 -16.91 -10.20
N ALA A 401 -7.10 -17.55 -9.81
CA ALA A 401 -7.55 -18.82 -10.39
C ALA A 401 -8.99 -18.64 -10.88
N LEU A 402 -9.18 -18.63 -12.20
CA LEU A 402 -10.47 -18.42 -12.85
C LEU A 402 -10.94 -19.73 -13.47
N LEU A 403 -12.15 -20.15 -13.09
CA LEU A 403 -12.85 -21.33 -13.61
C LEU A 403 -14.16 -20.87 -14.25
N GLY A 404 -14.28 -20.95 -15.58
CA GLY A 404 -15.48 -20.58 -16.33
C GLY A 404 -16.67 -21.43 -15.89
N GLY A 405 -16.69 -22.69 -16.33
CA GLY A 405 -17.74 -23.64 -15.97
C GLY A 405 -18.46 -24.18 -17.21
N GLU A 406 -19.77 -24.38 -17.10
CA GLU A 406 -20.62 -24.67 -18.24
C GLU A 406 -21.08 -23.38 -18.93
N GLY A 407 -20.74 -23.18 -20.19
CA GLY A 407 -21.20 -22.03 -20.97
C GLY A 407 -20.10 -21.44 -21.82
N ASP A 408 -20.44 -20.43 -22.64
CA ASP A 408 -19.43 -19.70 -23.41
C ASP A 408 -18.88 -18.55 -22.52
N ASP A 409 -17.74 -18.76 -21.88
CA ASP A 409 -17.20 -17.87 -20.85
C ASP A 409 -16.10 -16.94 -21.37
N ALA A 410 -15.84 -15.85 -20.63
CA ALA A 410 -14.72 -14.95 -20.88
C ALA A 410 -13.94 -14.68 -19.59
N LEU A 411 -12.65 -15.05 -19.63
CA LEU A 411 -11.74 -15.04 -18.49
C LEU A 411 -10.62 -14.03 -18.76
N LEU A 412 -10.54 -13.01 -17.91
CA LEU A 412 -9.47 -12.02 -17.88
C LEU A 412 -8.72 -12.17 -16.55
N GLY A 413 -7.52 -12.75 -16.57
CA GLY A 413 -6.69 -12.89 -15.37
C GLY A 413 -6.31 -11.53 -14.79
N GLY A 414 -5.65 -10.72 -15.62
CA GLY A 414 -5.30 -9.35 -15.32
C GLY A 414 -3.81 -9.19 -15.04
N GLY A 415 -3.46 -8.78 -13.82
CA GLY A 415 -2.09 -8.67 -13.37
C GLY A 415 -1.58 -9.99 -12.78
N ARG A 416 -0.24 -10.15 -12.77
CA ARG A 416 0.48 -11.35 -12.29
C ARG A 416 0.16 -12.59 -13.10
N SER A 417 0.62 -13.74 -12.61
CA SER A 417 0.51 -15.02 -13.32
C SER A 417 -0.72 -15.75 -12.82
N ASP A 418 -1.70 -15.89 -13.69
CA ASP A 418 -3.00 -16.45 -13.37
C ASP A 418 -3.16 -17.88 -13.87
N THR A 419 -4.10 -18.62 -13.30
CA THR A 419 -4.54 -19.91 -13.80
C THR A 419 -5.94 -19.76 -14.39
N LEU A 420 -6.07 -20.01 -15.69
CA LEU A 420 -7.31 -19.85 -16.44
C LEU A 420 -7.79 -21.22 -16.94
N THR A 421 -9.04 -21.56 -16.62
CA THR A 421 -9.69 -22.81 -17.02
C THR A 421 -11.08 -22.49 -17.54
N GLY A 422 -11.34 -22.72 -18.83
CA GLY A 422 -12.65 -22.43 -19.45
C GLY A 422 -13.72 -23.47 -19.09
N GLU A 423 -13.32 -24.73 -18.98
CA GLU A 423 -14.14 -25.93 -18.89
C GLU A 423 -14.98 -26.21 -20.15
N ALA A 424 -16.30 -26.07 -20.08
CA ALA A 424 -17.21 -26.59 -21.09
C ALA A 424 -17.90 -25.47 -21.85
N GLY A 425 -17.41 -25.16 -23.05
CA GLY A 425 -18.09 -24.26 -23.98
C GLY A 425 -17.13 -23.74 -25.02
N ARG A 426 -17.36 -22.52 -25.49
CA ARG A 426 -16.44 -21.79 -26.37
C ARG A 426 -15.92 -20.57 -25.63
N ASP A 427 -14.74 -20.71 -25.06
CA ASP A 427 -14.26 -19.77 -24.07
C ASP A 427 -13.29 -18.75 -24.66
N LEU A 428 -13.26 -17.58 -24.04
CA LEU A 428 -12.38 -16.48 -24.39
C LEU A 428 -11.36 -16.26 -23.26
N PHE A 429 -10.09 -16.49 -23.56
CA PHE A 429 -8.98 -16.14 -22.67
C PHE A 429 -8.47 -14.75 -23.06
N VAL A 430 -8.82 -13.74 -22.27
CA VAL A 430 -8.62 -12.32 -22.59
C VAL A 430 -7.34 -11.80 -21.96
N PHE A 431 -6.49 -11.18 -22.77
CA PHE A 431 -5.27 -10.49 -22.34
C PHE A 431 -5.41 -8.99 -22.55
N ASP A 432 -5.70 -8.30 -21.45
CA ASP A 432 -5.82 -6.85 -21.37
C ASP A 432 -5.36 -6.36 -19.99
N ILE A 433 -4.31 -5.52 -19.94
CA ILE A 433 -3.91 -4.81 -18.72
C ILE A 433 -4.23 -3.32 -18.79
N ASN A 434 -5.04 -2.93 -19.78
CA ASN A 434 -5.53 -1.58 -19.92
C ASN A 434 -4.41 -0.53 -20.08
N GLY A 435 -3.27 -0.98 -20.59
CA GLY A 435 -2.06 -0.20 -20.77
C GLY A 435 -1.04 -1.03 -21.54
N GLN A 436 0.09 -0.42 -21.92
CA GLN A 436 1.06 -1.10 -22.77
C GLN A 436 1.62 -2.38 -22.12
N PHE A 437 1.90 -3.40 -22.94
CA PHE A 437 2.51 -4.66 -22.52
C PHE A 437 3.69 -4.45 -21.56
N ARG A 438 3.58 -5.02 -20.37
CA ARG A 438 4.63 -5.03 -19.35
C ARG A 438 4.62 -6.38 -18.64
N ARG A 439 5.66 -7.18 -18.86
CA ARG A 439 5.82 -8.51 -18.24
C ARG A 439 5.75 -8.46 -16.70
N SER A 440 6.30 -7.42 -16.08
CA SER A 440 6.27 -7.27 -14.62
C SER A 440 4.87 -7.03 -14.06
N ILE A 441 3.93 -6.53 -14.87
CA ILE A 441 2.55 -6.28 -14.50
C ILE A 441 1.69 -7.51 -14.78
N MET A 442 1.66 -8.00 -16.03
CA MET A 442 0.75 -9.08 -16.46
C MET A 442 1.26 -10.50 -16.21
N GLY A 443 2.49 -10.66 -15.69
CA GLY A 443 3.07 -11.98 -15.47
C GLY A 443 3.08 -12.88 -16.71
N THR A 444 2.62 -14.11 -16.53
CA THR A 444 2.51 -15.16 -17.54
C THR A 444 1.42 -16.11 -17.08
N ASP A 445 0.35 -16.23 -17.86
CA ASP A 445 -0.84 -17.00 -17.46
C ASP A 445 -0.76 -18.45 -17.93
N ASP A 446 -1.28 -19.35 -17.10
CA ASP A 446 -1.44 -20.77 -17.40
C ASP A 446 -2.88 -21.02 -17.88
N ILE A 447 -3.05 -21.20 -19.20
CA ILE A 447 -4.31 -21.65 -19.79
C ILE A 447 -4.33 -23.18 -19.78
N THR A 448 -5.19 -23.73 -18.93
CA THR A 448 -5.08 -25.14 -18.49
C THR A 448 -5.80 -26.15 -19.39
N ASP A 449 -6.76 -25.73 -20.21
CA ASP A 449 -7.65 -26.63 -20.94
C ASP A 449 -8.03 -26.18 -22.35
N PHE A 450 -7.30 -25.23 -22.93
CA PHE A 450 -7.57 -24.68 -24.27
C PHE A 450 -7.93 -25.75 -25.32
N LYS A 451 -9.13 -25.65 -25.87
CA LYS A 451 -9.71 -26.56 -26.85
C LYS A 451 -9.84 -25.88 -28.21
N LYS A 452 -8.92 -26.24 -29.10
CA LYS A 452 -8.91 -25.76 -30.49
C LYS A 452 -10.28 -25.91 -31.17
N GLY A 453 -10.73 -24.83 -31.80
CA GLY A 453 -11.96 -24.79 -32.59
C GLY A 453 -13.18 -24.35 -31.78
N ASP A 454 -13.12 -24.51 -30.45
CA ASP A 454 -14.11 -23.97 -29.52
C ASP A 454 -13.59 -22.66 -28.93
N ASP A 455 -12.39 -22.68 -28.34
CA ASP A 455 -11.85 -21.55 -27.57
C ASP A 455 -11.01 -20.58 -28.40
N ARG A 456 -10.82 -19.37 -27.88
CA ARG A 456 -9.97 -18.34 -28.48
C ARG A 456 -9.17 -17.54 -27.46
N VAL A 457 -7.99 -17.11 -27.88
CA VAL A 457 -7.17 -16.14 -27.14
C VAL A 457 -7.49 -14.73 -27.66
N VAL A 458 -7.92 -13.83 -26.79
CA VAL A 458 -8.25 -12.45 -27.13
C VAL A 458 -7.09 -11.54 -26.73
N LEU A 459 -6.60 -10.74 -27.65
CA LEU A 459 -5.48 -9.81 -27.47
C LEU A 459 -5.97 -8.38 -27.64
N ASP A 460 -5.83 -7.58 -26.59
CA ASP A 460 -6.22 -6.17 -26.62
C ASP A 460 -5.13 -5.27 -27.23
N ARG A 461 -5.50 -4.33 -28.12
CA ARG A 461 -4.52 -3.47 -28.79
C ARG A 461 -3.95 -2.37 -27.92
N THR A 462 -4.61 -2.00 -26.81
CA THR A 462 -4.01 -1.10 -25.82
C THR A 462 -2.79 -1.75 -25.17
N THR A 463 -2.86 -3.07 -24.98
CA THR A 463 -1.79 -3.89 -24.42
C THR A 463 -0.77 -4.28 -25.47
N PHE A 464 -1.21 -4.91 -26.55
CA PHE A 464 -0.38 -5.40 -27.64
C PHE A 464 -0.28 -4.36 -28.76
N THR A 465 0.31 -3.21 -28.44
CA THR A 465 0.31 -1.97 -29.25
C THR A 465 0.87 -2.08 -30.68
N LYS A 466 1.58 -3.16 -31.02
CA LYS A 466 2.07 -3.42 -32.38
C LYS A 466 1.07 -4.18 -33.25
N LEU A 467 0.02 -4.77 -32.67
CA LEU A 467 -1.04 -5.41 -33.42
C LEU A 467 -1.90 -4.37 -34.15
N GLY A 468 -2.26 -4.66 -35.40
CA GLY A 468 -3.12 -3.79 -36.22
C GLY A 468 -4.45 -4.46 -36.58
N ASP A 469 -5.31 -3.75 -37.30
CA ASP A 469 -6.61 -4.24 -37.79
C ASP A 469 -6.53 -5.32 -38.89
N GLY A 470 -5.31 -5.61 -39.37
CA GLY A 470 -5.05 -6.58 -40.43
C GLY A 470 -4.97 -8.02 -39.93
N ALA A 471 -4.60 -8.93 -40.83
CA ALA A 471 -4.34 -10.32 -40.45
C ALA A 471 -3.25 -10.38 -39.37
N LEU A 472 -3.48 -11.20 -38.33
CA LEU A 472 -2.54 -11.37 -37.24
C LEU A 472 -1.19 -11.91 -37.75
N SER A 473 -0.11 -11.20 -37.44
CA SER A 473 1.25 -11.68 -37.64
C SER A 473 1.56 -12.79 -36.63
N PHE A 474 1.28 -14.03 -37.03
CA PHE A 474 1.39 -15.23 -36.19
C PHE A 474 2.38 -16.24 -36.75
N LYS A 475 3.20 -16.86 -35.88
CA LYS A 475 4.11 -17.94 -36.26
C LYS A 475 4.15 -19.05 -35.22
N THR A 476 4.16 -20.29 -35.68
CA THR A 476 4.51 -21.46 -34.86
C THR A 476 5.99 -21.84 -35.05
N VAL A 477 6.69 -22.08 -33.93
CA VAL A 477 8.11 -22.47 -33.86
C VAL A 477 8.30 -23.69 -32.96
N LEU A 478 9.51 -24.26 -32.96
CA LEU A 478 9.84 -25.47 -32.21
C LEU A 478 10.53 -25.23 -30.86
N SER A 479 11.06 -24.04 -30.62
CA SER A 479 11.76 -23.72 -29.37
C SER A 479 11.64 -22.24 -29.00
N ALA A 480 11.88 -21.92 -27.72
CA ALA A 480 11.94 -20.53 -27.25
C ALA A 480 13.04 -19.72 -27.96
N LYS A 481 14.17 -20.35 -28.27
CA LYS A 481 15.26 -19.72 -29.03
C LYS A 481 14.82 -19.31 -30.44
N GLU A 482 14.02 -20.14 -31.10
CA GLU A 482 13.45 -19.76 -32.40
C GLU A 482 12.47 -18.59 -32.27
N ALA A 483 11.69 -18.54 -31.19
CA ALA A 483 10.78 -17.44 -30.92
C ALA A 483 11.52 -16.10 -30.76
N GLU A 484 12.66 -16.09 -30.05
CA GLU A 484 13.50 -14.89 -29.90
C GLU A 484 14.05 -14.36 -31.22
N THR A 485 14.30 -15.23 -32.19
CA THR A 485 14.85 -14.85 -33.50
C THR A 485 13.78 -14.59 -34.57
N ASN A 486 12.50 -14.75 -34.23
CA ASN A 486 11.39 -14.58 -35.16
C ASN A 486 10.82 -13.15 -35.15
N SER A 487 10.32 -12.70 -36.29
CA SER A 487 9.73 -11.35 -36.47
C SER A 487 8.21 -11.30 -36.40
N ALA A 488 7.53 -12.42 -36.14
CA ALA A 488 6.09 -12.42 -35.95
C ALA A 488 5.72 -11.74 -34.64
N LEU A 489 4.61 -11.00 -34.65
CA LEU A 489 4.13 -10.28 -33.47
C LEU A 489 3.67 -11.25 -32.39
N ILE A 490 3.04 -12.37 -32.77
CA ILE A 490 2.69 -13.46 -31.87
C ILE A 490 3.39 -14.74 -32.32
N THR A 491 4.14 -15.34 -31.41
CA THR A 491 4.84 -16.61 -31.66
C THR A 491 4.39 -17.69 -30.68
N TYR A 492 4.07 -18.87 -31.21
CA TYR A 492 3.70 -20.05 -30.45
C TYR A 492 4.79 -21.13 -30.50
N VAL A 493 5.31 -21.54 -29.35
CA VAL A 493 6.31 -22.61 -29.22
C VAL A 493 5.58 -23.94 -29.00
N ARG A 494 5.36 -24.70 -30.09
CA ARG A 494 4.51 -25.91 -30.05
C ARG A 494 5.02 -27.05 -29.17
N SER A 495 6.31 -27.03 -28.78
CA SER A 495 6.91 -28.07 -27.94
C SER A 495 6.61 -27.85 -26.46
N THR A 496 6.27 -26.62 -26.06
CA THR A 496 6.10 -26.22 -24.66
C THR A 496 4.77 -25.52 -24.38
N GLY A 497 4.00 -25.13 -25.41
CA GLY A 497 2.75 -24.41 -25.22
C GLY A 497 2.91 -22.90 -25.04
N MET A 498 4.15 -22.38 -25.10
CA MET A 498 4.44 -20.98 -24.75
C MET A 498 4.01 -20.01 -25.86
N LEU A 499 3.34 -18.93 -25.48
CA LEU A 499 3.02 -17.79 -26.33
C LEU A 499 3.89 -16.58 -26.00
N TYR A 500 4.41 -15.95 -27.06
CA TYR A 500 5.28 -14.78 -27.00
C TYR A 500 4.72 -13.64 -27.83
N TYR A 501 4.85 -12.43 -27.30
CA TYR A 501 4.61 -11.17 -28.01
C TYR A 501 5.93 -10.50 -28.39
N ASN A 502 6.06 -10.05 -29.64
CA ASN A 502 7.19 -9.28 -30.09
C ASN A 502 6.82 -7.79 -30.23
N GLU A 503 7.30 -6.97 -29.31
CA GLU A 503 7.04 -5.52 -29.33
C GLU A 503 8.03 -4.74 -30.23
N ASN A 504 9.13 -5.37 -30.67
CA ASN A 504 10.04 -4.78 -31.65
C ASN A 504 9.41 -4.69 -33.07
N GLY A 505 8.15 -5.12 -33.23
CA GLY A 505 7.47 -5.14 -34.52
C GLY A 505 7.96 -6.29 -35.38
N LEU A 506 8.35 -5.99 -36.63
CA LEU A 506 8.90 -6.98 -37.57
C LEU A 506 10.42 -7.21 -37.40
N GLY A 507 11.04 -6.68 -36.35
CA GLY A 507 12.44 -6.94 -36.00
C GLY A 507 12.63 -8.20 -35.14
N ASN A 508 13.85 -8.72 -35.05
CA ASN A 508 14.16 -9.87 -34.19
C ASN A 508 14.21 -9.45 -32.70
N GLY A 509 14.00 -10.40 -31.79
CA GLY A 509 13.97 -10.19 -30.34
C GLY A 509 12.66 -9.57 -29.87
N PHE A 510 12.32 -9.75 -28.60
CA PHE A 510 11.00 -9.33 -28.08
C PHE A 510 10.91 -7.84 -27.70
N GLY A 511 12.04 -7.15 -27.55
CA GLY A 511 12.06 -5.79 -27.01
C GLY A 511 11.56 -5.78 -25.56
N LYS A 512 10.56 -4.94 -25.28
CA LYS A 512 9.81 -4.93 -24.01
C LYS A 512 8.74 -6.04 -23.93
N GLY A 513 8.50 -6.75 -25.04
CA GLY A 513 7.58 -7.88 -25.13
C GLY A 513 8.10 -9.19 -24.51
N GLY A 514 7.47 -10.28 -24.91
CA GLY A 514 7.95 -11.66 -24.85
C GLY A 514 6.87 -12.59 -24.31
N LYS A 515 7.24 -13.61 -23.52
CA LYS A 515 6.27 -14.61 -23.04
C LYS A 515 5.12 -13.97 -22.24
N PHE A 516 3.88 -14.35 -22.53
CA PHE A 516 2.70 -13.86 -21.82
C PHE A 516 1.71 -14.97 -21.41
N ALA A 517 1.79 -16.15 -22.02
CA ALA A 517 0.96 -17.28 -21.63
C ALA A 517 1.64 -18.64 -21.90
N ASP A 518 1.17 -19.65 -21.19
CA ASP A 518 1.39 -21.07 -21.40
C ASP A 518 0.06 -21.75 -21.71
N LEU A 519 0.00 -22.53 -22.79
CA LEU A 519 -1.13 -23.39 -23.09
C LEU A 519 -0.80 -24.83 -22.73
N ALA A 520 -1.59 -25.42 -21.85
CA ALA A 520 -1.50 -26.83 -21.54
C ALA A 520 -1.75 -27.72 -22.78
N ASN A 521 -1.31 -28.97 -22.69
CA ASN A 521 -1.51 -30.01 -23.71
C ASN A 521 -0.92 -29.71 -25.10
N ASN A 522 -0.10 -28.66 -25.25
CA ASN A 522 0.57 -28.30 -26.50
C ASN A 522 -0.40 -28.24 -27.70
N ALA A 523 -1.58 -27.62 -27.51
CA ALA A 523 -2.61 -27.51 -28.54
C ALA A 523 -2.06 -26.95 -29.86
N SER A 524 -2.57 -27.41 -31.01
CA SER A 524 -2.13 -26.89 -32.31
C SER A 524 -2.81 -25.56 -32.62
N LEU A 525 -2.08 -24.44 -32.51
CA LEU A 525 -2.63 -23.11 -32.81
C LEU A 525 -2.40 -22.64 -34.24
N ALA A 526 -3.33 -21.80 -34.72
CA ALA A 526 -3.26 -21.00 -35.93
C ALA A 526 -3.74 -19.56 -35.64
N ALA A 527 -3.51 -18.64 -36.57
CA ALA A 527 -3.93 -17.25 -36.43
C ALA A 527 -5.45 -17.07 -36.17
N ALA A 528 -6.28 -18.02 -36.62
CA ALA A 528 -7.73 -18.00 -36.42
C ALA A 528 -8.17 -18.33 -34.99
N ASP A 529 -7.28 -18.89 -34.17
CA ASP A 529 -7.52 -19.18 -32.74
C ASP A 529 -7.32 -17.91 -31.87
N PHE A 530 -6.99 -16.78 -32.50
CA PHE A 530 -6.82 -15.48 -31.85
C PHE A 530 -7.88 -14.48 -32.31
N LEU A 531 -8.28 -13.61 -31.39
CA LEU A 531 -9.04 -12.40 -31.66
C LEU A 531 -8.19 -11.18 -31.29
N VAL A 532 -8.20 -10.15 -32.12
CA VAL A 532 -7.56 -8.86 -31.83
C VAL A 532 -8.67 -7.82 -31.72
N GLN A 533 -8.73 -7.10 -30.62
CA GLN A 533 -9.79 -6.11 -30.36
C GLN A 533 -9.24 -4.72 -30.05
N ALA A 534 -10.14 -3.74 -30.01
CA ALA A 534 -9.83 -2.31 -29.92
C ALA A 534 -9.72 -1.84 -28.47
#